data_AF-A0A1R2C0L0-F1
#
_entry.id   AF-A0A1R2C0L0-F1
#
_cell.length_a   1.000
_cell.length_b   1.000
_cell.length_c   1.000
_cell.angle_alpha   90.00
_cell.angle_beta   90.00
_cell.angle_gamma   90.00
#
_symmetry.space_group_name_H-M   'P 1'
#
loop_
_entity.id
_entity.type
_entity.pdbx_description
1 polymer ?
#
loop_
_entity_poly.entity_id
_entity_poly.type
_entity_poly.pdbx_seq_one_letter_code
_entity_poly.pdbx_strand_id
1 'polypeptide(L)'
;MNFFERLFDNFALANQHVLQGKKGIEELGSFLKLIITSEENYVKSLENICNFQFIIIKGSIHEAALSIKHDISNKITQIRAFVDNITQDVIKPLLNIGNIRIENAKMLTADATKIVKNKENYFDKLNKHKEKFWKSCSDCEKITLLLEQPQSQNLREKYLLKLVKHKNQLDVNLKAYQDHVESWDEFLNSYKQLISPIMDLYEKSEIERLSGVKDQLRKYVVYETSYIRNLQYEIDTLANCMENLDLDRDLKAFTPSSFPPPKPEFESYKGFHTAYKNINSSGLLFAIPLPIQEAKWSEIVFQGSVEEMYKTEIDIITLKACQGYELSSEDFIQFNSLIKDSLGRQAWVWSMNQKKSEPQLNDKGYLQLGELMLSVLNECERTLDITTTKTTMQYAVTFFKESLGNKHNLIKLVSSHSLWGRSEIWDKIIEQSISEEMISHDINSYNFNSKSQNKGKPFDEEKRKLFINIVFCQLGSISETMTNLQVNPIMSGEIISKYAIKYELSQEDLDVLTSSFKGPKNKEPSRILTVQRGIPSWLQDLEVTTSTVTKRVPKTLAELLMTERNQN
;
A
#
# COMPACT_ATOMS: atom_id res chain seq x y z
N MET A 1 -17.51 2.04 66.63
CA MET A 1 -17.69 0.57 66.72
C MET A 1 -16.34 -0.04 66.42
N ASN A 2 -15.74 -0.71 67.41
CA ASN A 2 -14.37 -1.26 67.33
C ASN A 2 -14.44 -2.70 66.75
N PHE A 3 -13.40 -3.12 66.02
CA PHE A 3 -13.28 -4.49 65.48
C PHE A 3 -13.41 -5.55 66.58
N PHE A 4 -12.85 -5.32 67.76
CA PHE A 4 -12.94 -6.20 68.91
C PHE A 4 -14.39 -6.52 69.29
N GLU A 5 -15.26 -5.51 69.41
CA GLU A 5 -16.64 -5.69 69.87
C GLU A 5 -17.48 -6.61 68.96
N ARG A 6 -17.14 -6.67 67.67
CA ARG A 6 -17.92 -7.43 66.67
C ARG A 6 -17.21 -8.67 66.14
N LEU A 7 -15.88 -8.71 66.21
CA LEU A 7 -15.07 -9.74 65.56
C LEU A 7 -14.22 -10.56 66.54
N PHE A 8 -14.39 -10.41 67.87
CA PHE A 8 -13.56 -11.10 68.87
C PHE A 8 -13.50 -12.63 68.68
N ASP A 9 -14.58 -13.25 68.20
CA ASP A 9 -14.65 -14.69 67.93
C ASP A 9 -14.38 -15.07 66.46
N ASN A 10 -14.12 -14.09 65.58
CA ASN A 10 -13.95 -14.30 64.14
C ASN A 10 -12.81 -13.48 63.54
N PHE A 11 -11.58 -13.74 64.00
CA PHE A 11 -10.38 -13.11 63.44
C PHE A 11 -10.12 -13.48 61.97
N ALA A 12 -10.65 -14.62 61.50
CA ALA A 12 -10.56 -15.03 60.11
C ALA A 12 -11.20 -13.99 59.18
N LEU A 13 -12.33 -13.40 59.59
CA LEU A 13 -12.97 -12.32 58.84
C LEU A 13 -12.10 -11.05 58.80
N ALA A 14 -11.43 -10.70 59.92
CA ALA A 14 -10.50 -9.58 59.95
C ALA A 14 -9.30 -9.80 59.00
N ASN A 15 -8.72 -11.00 58.98
CA ASN A 15 -7.65 -11.33 58.06
C ASN A 15 -8.12 -11.32 56.59
N GLN A 16 -9.31 -11.86 56.31
CA GLN A 16 -9.91 -11.79 54.98
C GLN A 16 -10.10 -10.35 54.52
N HIS A 17 -10.54 -9.47 55.41
CA HIS A 17 -10.69 -8.04 55.12
C HIS A 17 -9.34 -7.39 54.74
N VAL A 18 -8.24 -7.73 55.43
CA VAL A 18 -6.91 -7.25 55.05
C VAL A 18 -6.51 -7.71 53.65
N LEU A 19 -6.76 -8.99 53.31
CA LEU A 19 -6.48 -9.51 51.98
C LEU A 19 -7.30 -8.80 50.89
N GLN A 20 -8.56 -8.50 51.16
CA GLN A 20 -9.42 -7.70 50.27
C GLN A 20 -8.89 -6.27 50.13
N GLY A 21 -8.48 -5.64 51.23
CA GLY A 21 -7.88 -4.31 51.24
C GLY A 21 -6.62 -4.22 50.37
N LYS A 22 -5.77 -5.25 50.40
CA LYS A 22 -4.62 -5.34 49.48
C LYS A 22 -5.06 -5.42 48.01
N LYS A 23 -6.02 -6.30 47.68
CA LYS A 23 -6.51 -6.43 46.31
C LYS A 23 -7.08 -5.11 45.79
N GLY A 24 -7.86 -4.40 46.61
CA GLY A 24 -8.38 -3.08 46.24
C GLY A 24 -7.27 -2.03 45.98
N ILE A 25 -6.15 -2.08 46.72
CA ILE A 25 -4.98 -1.24 46.47
C ILE A 25 -4.31 -1.61 45.13
N GLU A 26 -4.16 -2.90 44.83
CA GLU A 26 -3.58 -3.39 43.58
C GLU A 26 -4.45 -3.04 42.37
N GLU A 27 -5.78 -3.14 42.50
CA GLU A 27 -6.75 -2.72 41.50
C GLU A 27 -6.66 -1.21 41.24
N LEU A 28 -6.63 -0.40 42.29
CA LEU A 28 -6.46 1.06 42.17
C LEU A 28 -5.11 1.42 41.52
N GLY A 29 -4.03 0.75 41.94
CA GLY A 29 -2.71 0.94 41.33
C GLY A 29 -2.70 0.55 39.84
N SER A 30 -3.42 -0.50 39.46
CA SER A 30 -3.56 -0.93 38.07
C SER A 30 -4.37 0.07 37.25
N PHE A 31 -5.44 0.62 37.82
CA PHE A 31 -6.23 1.69 37.21
C PHE A 31 -5.38 2.94 36.93
N LEU A 32 -4.58 3.40 37.90
CA LEU A 32 -3.69 4.55 37.71
C LEU A 32 -2.60 4.29 36.66
N LYS A 33 -2.12 3.04 36.53
CA LYS A 33 -1.20 2.66 35.44
C LYS A 33 -1.86 2.77 34.05
N LEU A 34 -3.15 2.44 33.93
CA LEU A 34 -3.87 2.61 32.66
C LEU A 34 -3.95 4.08 32.25
N ILE A 35 -4.14 4.99 33.21
CA ILE A 35 -4.09 6.44 32.97
C ILE A 35 -2.71 6.84 32.42
N ILE A 36 -1.63 6.41 33.07
CA ILE A 36 -0.25 6.66 32.60
C ILE A 36 -0.04 6.15 31.17
N THR A 37 -0.46 4.92 30.87
CA THR A 37 -0.30 4.36 29.53
C THR A 37 -1.07 5.18 28.48
N SER A 38 -2.24 5.72 28.82
CA SER A 38 -2.99 6.61 27.94
C SER A 38 -2.21 7.90 27.67
N GLU A 39 -1.64 8.52 28.70
CA GLU A 39 -0.83 9.74 28.58
C GLU A 39 0.45 9.51 27.76
N GLU A 40 1.15 8.39 27.96
CA GLU A 40 2.33 8.03 27.16
C GLU A 40 2.00 7.83 25.69
N ASN A 41 0.84 7.25 25.38
CA ASN A 41 0.38 7.11 24.00
C ASN A 41 0.05 8.47 23.38
N TYR A 42 -0.55 9.38 24.16
CA TYR A 42 -0.79 10.75 23.72
C TYR A 42 0.52 11.49 23.42
N VAL A 43 1.54 11.35 24.27
CA VAL A 43 2.89 11.90 24.04
C VAL A 43 3.45 11.44 22.69
N LYS A 44 3.39 10.14 22.38
CA LYS A 44 3.88 9.61 21.09
C LYS A 44 3.18 10.27 19.89
N SER A 45 1.87 10.51 19.99
CA SER A 45 1.13 11.22 18.95
C SER A 45 1.59 12.68 18.81
N LEU A 46 1.84 13.36 19.92
CA LEU A 46 2.37 14.73 19.91
C LEU A 46 3.79 14.80 19.33
N GLU A 47 4.66 13.83 19.63
CA GLU A 47 6.01 13.75 19.06
C GLU A 47 5.97 13.64 17.53
N ASN A 48 5.05 12.83 16.99
CA ASN A 48 4.84 12.73 15.56
C ASN A 48 4.43 14.06 14.94
N ILE A 49 3.57 14.83 15.61
CA ILE A 49 3.16 16.17 15.17
C ILE A 49 4.37 17.12 15.21
N CYS A 50 5.16 17.10 16.29
CA CYS A 50 6.38 17.89 16.40
C CYS A 50 7.40 17.58 15.29
N ASN A 51 7.43 16.36 14.76
CA ASN A 51 8.36 16.01 13.67
C ASN A 51 7.97 16.59 12.30
N PHE A 52 6.78 17.21 12.17
CA PHE A 52 6.38 17.89 10.95
C PHE A 52 7.31 19.08 10.62
N GLN A 53 7.61 19.26 9.33
CA GLN A 53 8.48 20.33 8.82
C GLN A 53 7.68 21.28 7.92
N PHE A 54 7.70 22.57 8.27
CA PHE A 54 7.12 23.63 7.45
C PHE A 54 8.10 24.07 6.36
N ILE A 55 7.85 23.72 5.10
CA ILE A 55 8.75 24.00 3.97
C ILE A 55 8.38 25.31 3.26
N ILE A 56 7.08 25.60 3.13
CA ILE A 56 6.56 26.67 2.26
C ILE A 56 6.36 27.97 3.05
N ILE A 57 5.91 27.88 4.30
CA ILE A 57 5.56 29.02 5.14
C ILE A 57 6.83 29.79 5.53
N LYS A 58 6.81 31.12 5.39
CA LYS A 58 7.91 32.04 5.71
C LYS A 58 7.40 33.23 6.54
N GLY A 59 8.31 34.08 7.01
CA GLY A 59 7.97 35.32 7.71
C GLY A 59 7.42 35.10 9.13
N SER A 60 6.63 36.05 9.61
CA SER A 60 6.02 36.00 10.94
C SER A 60 5.07 34.81 11.11
N ILE A 61 4.40 34.36 10.05
CA ILE A 61 3.56 33.14 10.07
C ILE A 61 4.41 31.89 10.35
N HIS A 62 5.63 31.82 9.81
CA HIS A 62 6.54 30.71 10.12
C HIS A 62 6.98 30.73 11.58
N GLU A 63 7.30 31.91 12.11
CA GLU A 63 7.65 32.11 13.52
C GLU A 63 6.49 31.63 14.42
N ALA A 64 5.24 32.01 14.11
CA ALA A 64 4.06 31.54 14.84
C ALA A 64 3.86 30.01 14.74
N ALA A 65 4.04 29.42 13.55
CA ALA A 65 3.96 27.97 13.38
C ALA A 65 5.03 27.22 14.20
N LEU A 66 6.23 27.78 14.32
CA LEU A 66 7.27 27.26 15.21
C LEU A 66 6.90 27.41 16.69
N SER A 67 6.24 28.50 17.08
CA SER A 67 5.72 28.66 18.45
C SER A 67 4.67 27.60 18.81
N ILE A 68 3.78 27.22 17.87
CA ILE A 68 2.84 26.10 18.09
C ILE A 68 3.60 24.79 18.31
N LYS A 69 4.62 24.53 17.49
CA LYS A 69 5.46 23.33 17.65
C LYS A 69 6.24 23.34 18.98
N HIS A 70 6.68 24.51 19.43
CA HIS A 70 7.32 24.67 20.74
C HIS A 70 6.34 24.40 21.89
N ASP A 71 5.12 24.94 21.83
CA ASP A 71 4.05 24.67 22.79
C ASP A 71 3.77 23.15 22.91
N ILE A 72 3.63 22.46 21.78
CA ILE A 72 3.46 20.99 21.77
C ILE A 72 4.64 20.28 22.43
N SER A 73 5.87 20.74 22.19
CA SER A 73 7.09 20.19 22.83
C SER A 73 7.10 20.42 24.35
N ASN A 74 6.68 21.60 24.80
CA ASN A 74 6.54 21.90 26.23
C ASN A 74 5.46 21.02 26.86
N LYS A 75 4.33 20.85 26.19
CA LYS A 75 3.25 19.93 26.60
C LYS A 75 3.74 18.50 26.75
N ILE A 76 4.52 17.98 25.81
CA ILE A 76 5.15 16.65 25.92
C ILE A 76 6.00 16.55 27.20
N THR A 77 6.79 17.58 27.49
CA THR A 77 7.66 17.63 28.67
C THR A 77 6.84 17.65 29.96
N GLN A 78 5.76 18.42 29.99
CA GLN A 78 4.84 18.49 31.13
C GLN A 78 4.11 17.16 31.38
N ILE A 79 3.64 16.48 30.33
CA ILE A 79 2.99 15.16 30.46
C ILE A 79 3.99 14.13 31.00
N ARG A 80 5.22 14.12 30.52
CA ARG A 80 6.27 13.22 31.04
C ARG A 80 6.54 13.45 32.52
N ALA A 81 6.70 14.72 32.92
CA ALA A 81 6.87 15.07 34.33
C ALA A 81 5.66 14.64 35.19
N PHE A 82 4.44 14.81 34.66
CA PHE A 82 3.22 14.35 35.31
C PHE A 82 3.22 12.82 35.50
N VAL A 83 3.49 12.05 34.43
CA VAL A 83 3.58 10.59 34.46
C VAL A 83 4.63 10.12 35.49
N ASP A 84 5.80 10.73 35.49
CA ASP A 84 6.87 10.42 36.44
C ASP A 84 6.43 10.68 37.88
N ASN A 85 5.83 11.85 38.14
CA ASN A 85 5.35 12.21 39.47
C ASN A 85 4.24 11.26 39.97
N ILE A 86 3.26 10.91 39.13
CA ILE A 86 2.22 9.93 39.51
C ILE A 86 2.84 8.56 39.78
N THR A 87 3.80 8.12 38.95
CA THR A 87 4.46 6.83 39.13
C THR A 87 5.23 6.77 40.45
N GLN A 88 6.04 7.78 40.73
CA GLN A 88 6.96 7.79 41.88
C GLN A 88 6.26 8.13 43.19
N ASP A 89 5.36 9.12 43.19
CA ASP A 89 4.86 9.71 44.43
C ASP A 89 3.45 9.24 44.80
N VAL A 90 2.74 8.58 43.88
CA VAL A 90 1.39 8.07 44.09
C VAL A 90 1.39 6.54 44.00
N ILE A 91 1.70 5.97 42.84
CA ILE A 91 1.52 4.52 42.59
C ILE A 91 2.49 3.69 43.43
N LYS A 92 3.78 4.02 43.45
CA LYS A 92 4.78 3.27 44.25
C LYS A 92 4.45 3.29 45.76
N PRO A 93 4.20 4.45 46.40
CA PRO A 93 3.76 4.50 47.79
C PRO A 93 2.45 3.76 48.04
N LEU A 94 1.48 3.87 47.13
CA LEU A 94 0.20 3.17 47.24
C LEU A 94 0.38 1.65 47.30
N LEU A 95 1.18 1.07 46.40
CA LEU A 95 1.48 -0.36 46.40
C LEU A 95 2.31 -0.78 47.63
N ASN A 96 3.23 0.09 48.08
CA ASN A 96 4.01 -0.16 49.28
C ASN A 96 3.13 -0.25 50.54
N ILE A 97 2.09 0.58 50.65
CA ILE A 97 1.08 0.47 51.71
C ILE A 97 0.47 -0.93 51.71
N GLY A 98 0.08 -1.48 50.56
CA GLY A 98 -0.47 -2.83 50.46
C GLY A 98 0.51 -3.92 50.95
N ASN A 99 1.79 -3.81 50.63
CA ASN A 99 2.82 -4.79 51.01
C ASN A 99 3.11 -4.79 52.52
N ILE A 100 3.35 -3.62 53.10
CA ILE A 100 3.60 -3.47 54.55
C ILE A 100 2.44 -4.06 55.36
N ARG A 101 1.20 -3.88 54.88
CA ARG A 101 0.01 -4.40 55.58
C ARG A 101 -0.08 -5.92 55.59
N ILE A 102 0.28 -6.57 54.49
CA ILE A 102 0.33 -8.03 54.45
C ILE A 102 1.39 -8.58 55.40
N GLU A 103 2.55 -7.95 55.47
CA GLU A 103 3.61 -8.37 56.39
C GLU A 103 3.15 -8.27 57.85
N ASN A 104 2.55 -7.14 58.22
CA ASN A 104 1.97 -6.97 59.56
C ASN A 104 0.85 -7.98 59.84
N ALA A 105 -0.04 -8.21 58.89
CA ALA A 105 -1.15 -9.16 59.06
C ALA A 105 -0.70 -10.61 59.18
N LYS A 106 0.40 -11.02 58.54
CA LYS A 106 0.99 -12.36 58.73
C LYS A 106 1.41 -12.58 60.19
N MET A 107 2.04 -11.58 60.81
CA MET A 107 2.44 -11.66 62.22
C MET A 107 1.21 -11.76 63.14
N LEU A 108 0.23 -10.88 62.94
CA LEU A 108 -1.02 -10.89 63.72
C LEU A 108 -1.81 -12.19 63.54
N THR A 109 -1.84 -12.75 62.33
CA THR A 109 -2.51 -14.02 62.04
C THR A 109 -1.85 -15.18 62.76
N ALA A 110 -0.51 -15.22 62.82
CA ALA A 110 0.20 -16.27 63.54
C ALA A 110 -0.12 -16.24 65.05
N ASP A 111 -0.13 -15.05 65.66
CA ASP A 111 -0.46 -14.88 67.08
C ASP A 111 -1.92 -15.24 67.37
N ALA A 112 -2.86 -14.76 66.54
CA ALA A 112 -4.28 -15.09 66.67
C ALA A 112 -4.53 -16.61 66.54
N THR A 113 -3.90 -17.25 65.56
CA THR A 113 -4.03 -18.69 65.32
C THR A 113 -3.55 -19.50 66.52
N LYS A 114 -2.46 -19.07 67.18
CA LYS A 114 -1.96 -19.72 68.40
C LYS A 114 -2.98 -19.64 69.54
N ILE A 115 -3.61 -18.49 69.74
CA ILE A 115 -4.62 -18.30 70.79
C ILE A 115 -5.88 -19.12 70.49
N VAL A 116 -6.35 -19.12 69.24
CA VAL A 116 -7.53 -19.90 68.83
C VAL A 116 -7.27 -21.40 68.93
N LYS A 117 -6.09 -21.88 68.53
CA LYS A 117 -5.73 -23.28 68.72
C LYS A 117 -5.70 -23.68 70.19
N ASN A 118 -5.25 -22.78 71.08
CA ASN A 118 -5.33 -23.02 72.52
C ASN A 118 -6.77 -23.11 73.01
N LYS A 119 -7.66 -22.22 72.55
CA LYS A 119 -9.11 -22.28 72.82
C LYS A 119 -9.68 -23.65 72.40
N GLU A 120 -9.44 -24.06 71.16
CA GLU A 120 -9.89 -25.36 70.65
C GLU A 120 -9.38 -26.53 71.50
N ASN A 121 -8.10 -26.52 71.88
CA ASN A 121 -7.52 -27.56 72.74
C ASN A 121 -8.18 -27.66 74.12
N TYR A 122 -8.54 -26.54 74.77
CA TYR A 122 -9.27 -26.57 76.04
C TYR A 122 -10.68 -27.12 75.85
N PHE A 123 -11.36 -26.72 74.78
CA PHE A 123 -12.70 -27.19 74.45
C PHE A 123 -12.74 -28.69 74.13
N ASP A 124 -11.77 -29.20 73.37
CA ASP A 124 -11.65 -30.62 73.05
C ASP A 124 -11.39 -31.48 74.29
N LYS A 125 -10.52 -31.00 75.19
CA LYS A 125 -10.30 -31.66 76.50
C LYS A 125 -11.59 -31.68 77.32
N LEU A 126 -12.28 -30.55 77.41
CA LEU A 126 -13.57 -30.44 78.11
C LEU A 126 -14.58 -31.46 77.57
N ASN A 127 -14.77 -31.51 76.25
CA ASN A 127 -15.70 -32.45 75.60
C ASN A 127 -15.30 -33.91 75.84
N LYS A 128 -14.01 -34.25 75.75
CA LYS A 128 -13.53 -35.61 76.02
C LYS A 128 -13.84 -36.07 77.45
N HIS A 129 -13.72 -35.18 78.43
CA HIS A 129 -14.05 -35.49 79.83
C HIS A 129 -15.56 -35.55 80.07
N LYS A 130 -16.33 -34.66 79.42
CA LYS A 130 -17.80 -34.72 79.39
C LYS A 130 -18.32 -36.06 78.86
N GLU A 131 -17.78 -36.54 77.74
CA GLU A 131 -18.16 -37.83 77.14
C GLU A 131 -17.86 -39.02 78.07
N LYS A 132 -16.67 -39.03 78.72
CA LYS A 132 -16.31 -40.07 79.70
C LYS A 132 -17.24 -40.08 80.91
N PHE A 133 -17.59 -38.89 81.41
CA PHE A 133 -18.56 -38.72 82.50
C PHE A 133 -19.93 -39.26 82.08
N TRP A 134 -20.48 -38.83 80.94
CA TRP A 134 -21.77 -39.30 80.42
C TRP A 134 -21.81 -40.81 80.17
N LYS A 135 -20.73 -41.39 79.64
CA LYS A 135 -20.61 -42.84 79.48
C LYS A 135 -20.67 -43.55 80.83
N SER A 136 -19.98 -43.02 81.84
CA SER A 136 -20.00 -43.58 83.20
C SER A 136 -21.38 -43.47 83.85
N CYS A 137 -22.12 -42.38 83.62
CA CYS A 137 -23.52 -42.26 84.02
C CYS A 137 -24.37 -43.36 83.37
N SER A 138 -24.28 -43.52 82.05
CA SER A 138 -25.04 -44.54 81.31
C SER A 138 -24.72 -45.97 81.75
N ASP A 139 -23.44 -46.26 82.03
CA ASP A 139 -23.02 -47.58 82.53
C ASP A 139 -23.56 -47.85 83.94
N CYS A 140 -23.56 -46.84 84.83
CA CYS A 140 -24.19 -46.95 86.16
C CYS A 140 -25.70 -47.18 86.04
N GLU A 141 -26.38 -46.40 85.21
CA GLU A 141 -27.83 -46.49 84.97
C GLU A 141 -28.23 -47.89 84.48
N LYS A 142 -27.51 -48.43 83.49
CA LYS A 142 -27.74 -49.80 82.98
C LYS A 142 -27.64 -50.86 84.08
N ILE A 143 -26.64 -50.75 84.97
CA ILE A 143 -26.46 -51.71 86.07
C ILE A 143 -27.56 -51.55 87.12
N THR A 144 -27.95 -50.32 87.44
CA THR A 144 -29.07 -50.04 88.36
C THR A 144 -30.36 -50.64 87.84
N LEU A 145 -30.68 -50.46 86.55
CA LEU A 145 -31.86 -51.07 85.92
C LEU A 145 -31.82 -52.61 85.96
N LEU A 146 -30.64 -53.21 85.79
CA LEU A 146 -30.50 -54.67 85.95
C LEU A 146 -30.74 -55.10 87.41
N LEU A 147 -30.30 -54.34 88.40
CA LEU A 147 -30.51 -54.66 89.83
C LEU A 147 -31.98 -54.58 90.26
N GLU A 148 -32.80 -53.80 89.55
CA GLU A 148 -34.25 -53.67 89.78
C GLU A 148 -35.04 -54.89 89.28
N GLN A 149 -34.46 -55.72 88.40
CA GLN A 149 -35.10 -56.93 87.89
C GLN A 149 -34.97 -58.12 88.88
N PRO A 150 -35.92 -59.08 88.91
CA PRO A 150 -35.84 -60.27 89.77
C PRO A 150 -34.67 -61.18 89.35
N GLN A 151 -33.75 -61.46 90.27
CA GLN A 151 -32.51 -62.20 89.97
C GLN A 151 -32.07 -63.06 91.17
N SER A 152 -31.19 -64.04 90.92
CA SER A 152 -30.61 -64.86 91.99
C SER A 152 -29.65 -64.04 92.86
N GLN A 153 -29.55 -64.39 94.15
CA GLN A 153 -28.75 -63.65 95.14
C GLN A 153 -27.29 -63.46 94.71
N ASN A 154 -26.67 -64.52 94.17
CA ASN A 154 -25.28 -64.48 93.70
C ASN A 154 -25.08 -63.51 92.52
N LEU A 155 -26.07 -63.41 91.62
CA LEU A 155 -26.02 -62.51 90.47
C LEU A 155 -26.19 -61.05 90.92
N ARG A 156 -27.10 -60.81 91.87
CA ARG A 156 -27.34 -59.50 92.49
C ARG A 156 -26.08 -58.97 93.17
N GLU A 157 -25.38 -59.78 93.96
CA GLU A 157 -24.14 -59.39 94.63
C GLU A 157 -23.04 -59.02 93.61
N LYS A 158 -22.92 -59.79 92.52
CA LYS A 158 -21.99 -59.48 91.42
C LYS A 158 -22.30 -58.14 90.75
N TYR A 159 -23.59 -57.82 90.55
CA TYR A 159 -23.99 -56.52 89.99
C TYR A 159 -23.77 -55.37 90.98
N LEU A 160 -23.97 -55.58 92.28
CA LEU A 160 -23.64 -54.59 93.31
C LEU A 160 -22.14 -54.26 93.34
N LEU A 161 -21.27 -55.27 93.28
CA LEU A 161 -19.82 -55.05 93.18
C LEU A 161 -19.43 -54.27 91.92
N LYS A 162 -20.07 -54.57 90.77
CA LYS A 162 -19.87 -53.81 89.53
C LYS A 162 -20.37 -52.37 89.68
N LEU A 163 -21.54 -52.15 90.29
CA LEU A 163 -22.10 -50.82 90.50
C LEU A 163 -21.16 -49.96 91.36
N VAL A 164 -20.62 -50.50 92.46
CA VAL A 164 -19.64 -49.78 93.30
C VAL A 164 -18.41 -49.38 92.48
N LYS A 165 -17.87 -50.28 91.65
CA LYS A 165 -16.75 -49.96 90.76
C LYS A 165 -17.09 -48.87 89.75
N HIS A 166 -18.25 -48.95 89.11
CA HIS A 166 -18.70 -47.96 88.13
C HIS A 166 -19.02 -46.60 88.78
N LYS A 167 -19.55 -46.60 90.01
CA LYS A 167 -19.77 -45.39 90.81
C LYS A 167 -18.45 -44.68 91.15
N ASN A 168 -17.44 -45.42 91.63
CA ASN A 168 -16.13 -44.82 91.91
C ASN A 168 -15.52 -44.20 90.64
N GLN A 169 -15.68 -44.88 89.49
CA GLN A 169 -15.24 -44.34 88.20
C GLN A 169 -16.05 -43.11 87.76
N LEU A 170 -17.35 -43.09 88.04
CA LEU A 170 -18.22 -41.94 87.81
C LEU A 170 -17.77 -40.72 88.63
N ASP A 171 -17.51 -40.90 89.93
CA ASP A 171 -17.08 -39.80 90.81
C ASP A 171 -15.73 -39.21 90.36
N VAL A 172 -14.78 -40.06 89.97
CA VAL A 172 -13.50 -39.63 89.38
C VAL A 172 -13.71 -38.85 88.07
N ASN A 173 -14.58 -39.34 87.19
CA ASN A 173 -14.86 -38.68 85.91
C ASN A 173 -15.66 -37.37 86.09
N LEU A 174 -16.55 -37.30 87.08
CA LEU A 174 -17.28 -36.08 87.44
C LEU A 174 -16.32 -35.01 87.92
N LYS A 175 -15.43 -35.34 88.85
CA LYS A 175 -14.43 -34.38 89.35
C LYS A 175 -13.52 -33.88 88.22
N ALA A 176 -13.01 -34.79 87.39
CA ALA A 176 -12.20 -34.41 86.23
C ALA A 176 -12.95 -33.54 85.21
N TYR A 177 -14.27 -33.76 85.02
CA TYR A 177 -15.08 -32.90 84.17
C TYR A 177 -15.25 -31.50 84.78
N GLN A 178 -15.56 -31.40 86.07
CA GLN A 178 -15.67 -30.12 86.79
C GLN A 178 -14.38 -29.31 86.74
N ASP A 179 -13.24 -29.94 87.01
CA ASP A 179 -11.93 -29.26 86.97
C ASP A 179 -11.63 -28.69 85.56
N HIS A 180 -12.07 -29.37 84.49
CA HIS A 180 -11.93 -28.89 83.12
C HIS A 180 -12.97 -27.84 82.72
N VAL A 181 -14.16 -27.81 83.33
CA VAL A 181 -15.11 -26.69 83.19
C VAL A 181 -14.50 -25.42 83.79
N GLU A 182 -13.96 -25.51 85.01
CA GLU A 182 -13.28 -24.39 85.67
C GLU A 182 -12.09 -23.89 84.83
N SER A 183 -11.25 -24.80 84.34
CA SER A 183 -10.12 -24.45 83.46
C SER A 183 -10.57 -23.75 82.17
N TRP A 184 -11.70 -24.16 81.58
CA TRP A 184 -12.27 -23.55 80.38
C TRP A 184 -12.79 -22.14 80.67
N ASP A 185 -13.48 -21.95 81.79
CA ASP A 185 -14.02 -20.65 82.20
C ASP A 185 -12.87 -19.66 82.53
N GLU A 186 -11.84 -20.11 83.23
CA GLU A 186 -10.63 -19.33 83.48
C GLU A 186 -9.94 -18.91 82.16
N PHE A 187 -9.84 -19.84 81.21
CA PHE A 187 -9.31 -19.51 79.89
C PHE A 187 -10.20 -18.52 79.14
N LEU A 188 -11.53 -18.69 79.12
CA LEU A 188 -12.44 -17.76 78.44
C LEU A 188 -12.38 -16.35 79.04
N ASN A 189 -12.24 -16.24 80.36
CA ASN A 189 -12.08 -14.96 81.05
C ASN A 189 -10.81 -14.23 80.62
N SER A 190 -9.72 -14.96 80.38
CA SER A 190 -8.45 -14.39 79.86
C SER A 190 -8.42 -14.25 78.33
N TYR A 191 -9.20 -15.04 77.58
CA TYR A 191 -9.22 -15.04 76.12
C TYR A 191 -9.50 -13.65 75.54
N LYS A 192 -10.48 -12.93 76.12
CA LYS A 192 -10.80 -11.55 75.71
C LYS A 192 -9.58 -10.62 75.84
N GLN A 193 -8.82 -10.74 76.92
CA GLN A 193 -7.62 -9.93 77.15
C GLN A 193 -6.49 -10.28 76.20
N LEU A 194 -6.41 -11.53 75.75
CA LEU A 194 -5.41 -11.99 74.79
C LEU A 194 -5.73 -11.56 73.35
N ILE A 195 -7.00 -11.60 72.95
CA ILE A 195 -7.41 -11.28 71.57
C ILE A 195 -7.62 -9.78 71.32
N SER A 196 -7.97 -9.00 72.35
CA SER A 196 -8.22 -7.56 72.22
C SER A 196 -7.05 -6.81 71.58
N PRO A 197 -5.79 -6.95 72.06
CA PRO A 197 -4.67 -6.21 71.48
C PRO A 197 -4.43 -6.54 70.01
N ILE A 198 -4.70 -7.79 69.59
CA ILE A 198 -4.56 -8.21 68.18
C ILE A 198 -5.63 -7.52 67.33
N MET A 199 -6.88 -7.47 67.80
CA MET A 199 -7.96 -6.80 67.08
C MET A 199 -7.76 -5.30 66.98
N ASP A 200 -7.28 -4.66 68.06
CA ASP A 200 -6.94 -3.23 68.06
C ASP A 200 -5.81 -2.93 67.05
N LEU A 201 -4.84 -3.83 66.89
CA LEU A 201 -3.79 -3.71 65.88
C LEU A 201 -4.34 -3.89 64.45
N TYR A 202 -5.30 -4.80 64.22
CA TYR A 202 -5.98 -4.90 62.93
C TYR A 202 -6.74 -3.61 62.59
N GLU A 203 -7.51 -3.07 63.54
CA GLU A 203 -8.26 -1.83 63.34
C GLU A 203 -7.35 -0.65 63.07
N LYS A 204 -6.32 -0.46 63.91
CA LYS A 204 -5.31 0.59 63.71
C LYS A 204 -4.65 0.46 62.33
N SER A 205 -4.30 -0.77 61.94
CA SER A 205 -3.68 -1.04 60.64
C SER A 205 -4.60 -0.65 59.47
N GLU A 206 -5.90 -0.89 59.61
CA GLU A 206 -6.90 -0.52 58.60
C GLU A 206 -7.12 1.00 58.51
N ILE A 207 -7.16 1.70 59.64
CA ILE A 207 -7.24 3.17 59.69
C ILE A 207 -6.03 3.80 58.98
N GLU A 208 -4.83 3.31 59.27
CA GLU A 208 -3.61 3.79 58.63
C GLU A 208 -3.60 3.49 57.13
N ARG A 209 -4.12 2.34 56.70
CA ARG A 209 -4.29 2.01 55.27
C ARG A 209 -5.21 3.00 54.58
N LEU A 210 -6.41 3.21 55.13
CA LEU A 210 -7.40 4.15 54.57
C LEU A 210 -6.86 5.58 54.50
N SER A 211 -6.16 6.02 55.54
CA SER A 211 -5.50 7.33 55.54
C SER A 211 -4.41 7.41 54.46
N GLY A 212 -3.54 6.40 54.36
CA GLY A 212 -2.47 6.38 53.38
C GLY A 212 -2.98 6.39 51.93
N VAL A 213 -4.07 5.66 51.64
CA VAL A 213 -4.75 5.68 50.33
C VAL A 213 -5.33 7.07 50.06
N LYS A 214 -6.03 7.66 51.04
CA LYS A 214 -6.59 9.01 50.93
C LYS A 214 -5.51 10.05 50.62
N ASP A 215 -4.34 9.95 51.25
CA ASP A 215 -3.24 10.88 51.01
C ASP A 215 -2.63 10.70 49.62
N GLN A 216 -2.51 9.47 49.10
CA GLN A 216 -2.06 9.24 47.72
C GLN A 216 -3.07 9.81 46.70
N LEU A 217 -4.37 9.62 46.92
CA LEU A 217 -5.40 10.19 46.05
C LEU A 217 -5.40 11.72 46.06
N ARG A 218 -5.14 12.34 47.21
CA ARG A 218 -4.97 13.80 47.31
C ARG A 218 -3.77 14.28 46.50
N LYS A 219 -2.63 13.59 46.59
CA LYS A 219 -1.44 13.90 45.77
C LYS A 219 -1.73 13.80 44.28
N TYR A 220 -2.45 12.77 43.86
CA TYR A 220 -2.89 12.64 42.46
C TYR A 220 -3.66 13.89 42.00
N VAL A 221 -4.63 14.36 42.79
CA VAL A 221 -5.40 15.58 42.48
C VAL A 221 -4.51 16.82 42.42
N VAL A 222 -3.51 16.94 43.31
CA VAL A 222 -2.55 18.05 43.29
C VAL A 222 -1.72 18.03 42.00
N TYR A 223 -1.24 16.87 41.56
CA TYR A 223 -0.49 16.74 40.32
C TYR A 223 -1.33 17.06 39.08
N GLU A 224 -2.58 16.60 39.03
CA GLU A 224 -3.53 16.96 37.96
C GLU A 224 -3.77 18.47 37.90
N THR A 225 -4.01 19.10 39.05
CA THR A 225 -4.23 20.55 39.13
C THR A 225 -3.00 21.33 38.67
N SER A 226 -1.80 20.90 39.08
CA SER A 226 -0.53 21.49 38.66
C SER A 226 -0.32 21.36 37.15
N TYR A 227 -0.59 20.18 36.59
CA TYR A 227 -0.52 19.92 35.15
C TYR A 227 -1.45 20.85 34.36
N ILE A 228 -2.73 20.94 34.74
CA ILE A 228 -3.70 21.84 34.09
C ILE A 228 -3.23 23.30 34.16
N ARG A 229 -2.69 23.72 35.30
CA ARG A 229 -2.23 25.10 35.47
C ARG A 229 -1.01 25.41 34.59
N ASN A 230 -0.09 24.47 34.42
CA ASN A 230 1.05 24.64 33.53
C ASN A 230 0.61 24.73 32.06
N LEU A 231 -0.36 23.90 31.63
CA LEU A 231 -0.94 24.02 30.29
C LEU A 231 -1.55 25.41 30.06
N GLN A 232 -2.21 25.97 31.07
CA GLN A 232 -2.79 27.30 30.95
C GLN A 232 -1.72 28.38 30.69
N TYR A 233 -0.58 28.33 31.39
CA TYR A 233 0.50 29.28 31.16
C TYR A 233 1.12 29.17 29.76
N GLU A 234 1.24 27.95 29.22
CA GLU A 234 1.73 27.75 27.85
C GLU A 234 0.73 28.30 26.82
N ILE A 235 -0.57 28.06 27.02
CA ILE A 235 -1.63 28.59 26.13
C ILE A 235 -1.62 30.12 26.11
N ASP A 236 -1.49 30.76 27.28
CA ASP A 236 -1.40 32.22 27.38
C ASP A 236 -0.15 32.75 26.64
N THR A 237 0.98 32.04 26.74
CA THR A 237 2.22 32.37 26.03
C THR A 237 2.06 32.22 24.51
N LEU A 238 1.43 31.13 24.07
CA LEU A 238 1.15 30.87 22.67
C LEU A 238 0.22 31.94 22.08
N ALA A 239 -0.82 32.34 22.81
CA ALA A 239 -1.73 33.40 22.41
C ALA A 239 -0.98 34.71 22.16
N ASN A 240 -0.08 35.10 23.06
CA ASN A 240 0.78 36.26 22.86
C ASN A 240 1.66 36.13 21.60
N CYS A 241 2.19 34.95 21.29
CA CYS A 241 2.92 34.74 20.03
C CYS A 241 2.04 34.94 18.79
N MET A 242 0.77 34.52 18.83
CA MET A 242 -0.16 34.70 17.72
C MET A 242 -0.56 36.16 17.52
N GLU A 243 -0.72 36.92 18.60
CA GLU A 243 -1.03 38.36 18.52
C GLU A 243 0.11 39.19 17.93
N ASN A 244 1.35 38.69 17.99
CA ASN A 244 2.55 39.36 17.46
C ASN A 244 2.80 39.08 15.96
N LEU A 245 1.83 38.52 15.23
CA LEU A 245 1.92 38.37 13.78
C LEU A 245 1.99 39.74 13.08
N ASP A 246 3.08 39.99 12.35
CA ASP A 246 3.34 41.26 11.67
C ASP A 246 3.03 41.13 10.17
N LEU A 247 1.78 41.44 9.84
CA LEU A 247 1.27 41.39 8.47
C LEU A 247 2.02 42.34 7.54
N ASP A 248 2.41 43.53 8.02
CA ASP A 248 3.09 44.53 7.23
C ASP A 248 4.53 44.11 6.90
N ARG A 249 5.25 43.52 7.86
CA ARG A 249 6.57 42.93 7.64
C ARG A 249 6.51 41.81 6.60
N ASP A 250 5.51 40.93 6.70
CA ASP A 250 5.36 39.81 5.77
C ASP A 250 4.98 40.27 4.36
N LEU A 251 4.07 41.23 4.22
CA LEU A 251 3.73 41.84 2.93
C LEU A 251 4.93 42.53 2.30
N LYS A 252 5.70 43.30 3.07
CA LYS A 252 6.94 43.95 2.59
C LYS A 252 7.99 42.95 2.15
N ALA A 253 8.13 41.82 2.86
CA ALA A 253 9.04 40.75 2.47
C ALA A 253 8.62 40.06 1.17
N PHE A 254 7.31 40.02 0.89
CA PHE A 254 6.77 39.44 -0.35
C PHE A 254 6.85 40.39 -1.55
N THR A 255 6.68 41.70 -1.34
CA THR A 255 6.90 42.70 -2.40
C THR A 255 8.38 43.04 -2.47
N PRO A 256 9.18 42.40 -3.36
CA PRO A 256 10.52 42.92 -3.61
C PRO A 256 10.38 44.39 -3.96
N SER A 257 11.34 45.21 -3.54
CA SER A 257 11.50 46.58 -4.01
C SER A 257 11.84 46.55 -5.50
N SER A 258 10.88 46.13 -6.33
CA SER A 258 10.97 46.19 -7.77
C SER A 258 10.79 47.66 -8.10
N PHE A 259 11.91 48.36 -8.20
CA PHE A 259 11.95 49.51 -9.09
C PHE A 259 11.39 49.02 -10.43
N PRO A 260 10.46 49.75 -11.05
CA PRO A 260 10.07 49.43 -12.41
C PRO A 260 11.37 49.29 -13.21
N PRO A 261 11.51 48.23 -14.04
CA PRO A 261 12.69 48.09 -14.86
C PRO A 261 12.92 49.43 -15.56
N PRO A 262 14.15 49.98 -15.55
CA PRO A 262 14.43 51.25 -16.19
C PRO A 262 13.84 51.19 -17.59
N LYS A 263 13.03 52.20 -17.95
CA LYS A 263 12.37 52.25 -19.24
C LYS A 263 13.45 52.00 -20.29
N PRO A 264 13.38 50.91 -21.08
CA PRO A 264 14.43 50.57 -22.02
C PRO A 264 14.57 51.74 -22.98
N GLU A 265 15.69 52.44 -22.87
CA GLU A 265 16.11 53.41 -23.87
C GLU A 265 16.63 52.63 -25.07
N PHE A 266 16.32 53.11 -26.27
CA PHE A 266 16.79 52.48 -27.49
C PHE A 266 18.31 52.64 -27.57
N GLU A 267 19.03 51.60 -27.19
CA GLU A 267 20.46 51.48 -27.45
C GLU A 267 20.64 50.90 -28.87
N SER A 268 21.03 51.76 -29.80
CA SER A 268 21.33 51.34 -31.17
C SER A 268 22.42 50.26 -31.16
N TYR A 269 22.12 49.07 -31.69
CA TYR A 269 23.10 47.99 -31.83
C TYR A 269 24.30 48.46 -32.67
N LYS A 270 25.49 48.50 -32.07
CA LYS A 270 26.75 48.79 -32.76
C LYS A 270 27.45 47.48 -33.10
N GLY A 271 26.96 46.80 -34.12
CA GLY A 271 27.64 45.63 -34.67
C GLY A 271 28.94 46.00 -35.38
N PHE A 272 29.97 45.16 -35.25
CA PHE A 272 31.22 45.29 -36.01
C PHE A 272 31.08 44.81 -37.47
N HIS A 273 30.01 44.08 -37.77
CA HIS A 273 29.72 43.52 -39.08
C HIS A 273 28.98 44.55 -39.96
N THR A 274 29.37 44.69 -41.23
CA THR A 274 28.86 45.72 -42.15
C THR A 274 27.34 45.68 -42.34
N ALA A 275 26.73 44.50 -42.30
CA ALA A 275 25.27 44.32 -42.39
C ALA A 275 24.47 44.95 -41.23
N TYR A 276 25.13 45.36 -40.14
CA TYR A 276 24.49 45.89 -38.93
C TYR A 276 24.97 47.32 -38.59
N LYS A 277 25.78 47.96 -39.44
CA LYS A 277 26.04 49.40 -39.36
C LYS A 277 24.82 50.13 -39.91
N ASN A 278 24.13 50.91 -39.07
CA ASN A 278 22.95 51.76 -39.37
C ASN A 278 21.57 51.11 -39.23
N ILE A 279 21.33 50.38 -38.14
CA ILE A 279 19.96 50.08 -37.71
C ILE A 279 19.42 51.28 -36.92
N ASN A 280 18.92 52.29 -37.63
CA ASN A 280 18.23 53.42 -37.03
C ASN A 280 16.73 53.26 -37.30
N SER A 281 15.94 53.18 -36.24
CA SER A 281 14.48 53.34 -35.99
C SER A 281 13.40 53.45 -37.10
N SER A 282 13.71 53.40 -38.38
CA SER A 282 12.73 53.40 -39.48
C SER A 282 12.76 52.05 -40.20
N GLY A 283 12.05 51.07 -39.64
CA GLY A 283 11.59 49.85 -40.34
C GLY A 283 12.66 49.00 -41.00
N LEU A 284 13.15 47.98 -40.29
CA LEU A 284 13.98 46.93 -40.89
C LEU A 284 13.11 45.87 -41.57
N LEU A 285 13.25 45.78 -42.90
CA LEU A 285 13.14 44.53 -43.63
C LEU A 285 14.41 43.72 -43.35
N PHE A 286 14.29 42.72 -42.49
CA PHE A 286 15.36 41.75 -42.24
C PHE A 286 15.46 40.84 -43.48
N ALA A 287 16.34 41.18 -44.43
CA ALA A 287 16.67 40.27 -45.52
C ALA A 287 17.66 39.23 -44.98
N ILE A 288 17.14 38.04 -44.68
CA ILE A 288 17.99 36.88 -44.39
C ILE A 288 18.84 36.64 -45.63
N PRO A 289 20.18 36.54 -45.50
CA PRO A 289 21.02 36.13 -46.61
C PRO A 289 20.59 34.72 -46.99
N LEU A 290 19.81 34.60 -48.06
CA LEU A 290 19.56 33.32 -48.71
C LEU A 290 20.93 32.74 -49.09
N PRO A 291 21.13 31.41 -48.99
CA PRO A 291 22.33 30.78 -49.48
C PRO A 291 22.55 31.23 -50.92
N ILE A 292 23.72 31.83 -51.16
CA ILE A 292 24.10 32.33 -52.47
C ILE A 292 24.18 31.12 -53.42
N GLN A 293 23.11 30.89 -54.15
CA GLN A 293 23.13 30.28 -55.47
C GLN A 293 22.41 31.21 -56.43
N GLU A 294 23.04 31.37 -57.59
CA GLU A 294 22.92 32.51 -58.48
C GLU A 294 21.50 32.74 -59.01
N ALA A 295 21.13 34.03 -59.04
CA ALA A 295 20.20 34.67 -59.97
C ALA A 295 18.75 34.14 -60.06
N LYS A 296 17.86 34.75 -59.27
CA LYS A 296 16.50 35.26 -59.63
C LYS A 296 15.61 35.59 -58.42
N TRP A 297 16.14 35.53 -57.21
CA TRP A 297 15.36 35.72 -55.98
C TRP A 297 15.17 37.18 -55.53
N SER A 298 15.72 38.15 -56.26
CA SER A 298 15.69 39.57 -55.86
C SER A 298 14.35 40.27 -56.07
N GLU A 299 13.32 39.62 -56.62
CA GLU A 299 12.05 40.28 -56.97
C GLU A 299 10.83 39.81 -56.15
N ILE A 300 10.95 38.78 -55.31
CA ILE A 300 9.86 38.36 -54.42
C ILE A 300 10.13 38.90 -53.02
N VAL A 301 9.47 40.01 -52.69
CA VAL A 301 9.40 40.54 -51.32
C VAL A 301 8.54 39.59 -50.50
N PHE A 302 9.15 38.58 -49.87
CA PHE A 302 8.46 37.79 -48.86
C PHE A 302 8.24 38.67 -47.62
N GLN A 303 6.97 39.02 -47.34
CA GLN A 303 6.55 39.65 -46.09
C GLN A 303 6.32 38.64 -44.97
N GLY A 304 6.66 37.36 -45.20
CA GLY A 304 6.43 36.26 -44.27
C GLY A 304 7.66 35.85 -43.46
N SER A 305 7.43 35.00 -42.46
CA SER A 305 8.50 34.33 -41.71
C SER A 305 9.31 33.37 -42.59
N VAL A 306 10.51 32.99 -42.14
CA VAL A 306 11.33 31.95 -42.81
C VAL A 306 10.54 30.67 -43.03
N GLU A 307 9.75 30.27 -42.03
CA GLU A 307 8.91 29.08 -42.11
C GLU A 307 7.88 29.19 -43.24
N GLU A 308 7.28 30.36 -43.44
CA GLU A 308 6.33 30.59 -44.53
C GLU A 308 7.01 30.51 -45.90
N MET A 309 8.23 31.01 -46.04
CA MET A 309 9.01 30.85 -47.28
C MET A 309 9.22 29.36 -47.61
N TYR A 310 9.70 28.55 -46.66
CA TYR A 310 9.87 27.10 -46.89
C TYR A 310 8.54 26.43 -47.24
N LYS A 311 7.44 26.78 -46.56
CA LYS A 311 6.10 26.27 -46.85
C LYS A 311 5.68 26.62 -48.27
N THR A 312 5.77 27.88 -48.67
CA THR A 312 5.37 28.35 -50.00
C THR A 312 6.18 27.67 -51.10
N GLU A 313 7.51 27.62 -50.97
CA GLU A 313 8.36 27.05 -52.02
C GLU A 313 8.16 25.55 -52.19
N ILE A 314 8.07 24.80 -51.08
CA ILE A 314 7.78 23.37 -51.15
C ILE A 314 6.36 23.12 -51.66
N ASP A 315 5.38 23.95 -51.28
CA ASP A 315 4.00 23.82 -51.76
C ASP A 315 3.89 24.00 -53.27
N ILE A 316 4.57 25.00 -53.84
CA ILE A 316 4.60 25.24 -55.29
C ILE A 316 5.14 24.00 -56.03
N ILE A 317 6.28 23.47 -55.60
CA ILE A 317 6.92 22.31 -56.26
C ILE A 317 6.05 21.06 -56.14
N THR A 318 5.53 20.79 -54.94
CA THR A 318 4.66 19.63 -54.71
C THR A 318 3.30 19.75 -55.39
N LEU A 319 2.75 20.96 -55.53
CA LEU A 319 1.51 21.21 -56.26
C LEU A 319 1.68 20.96 -57.75
N LYS A 320 2.78 21.45 -58.35
CA LYS A 320 3.16 21.14 -59.73
C LYS A 320 3.22 19.63 -59.95
N ALA A 321 3.90 18.91 -59.07
CA ALA A 321 4.01 17.46 -59.12
C ALA A 321 2.64 16.78 -59.02
N CYS A 322 1.79 17.15 -58.04
CA CYS A 322 0.49 16.52 -57.86
C CYS A 322 -0.45 16.75 -59.05
N GLN A 323 -0.38 17.92 -59.69
CA GLN A 323 -1.15 18.26 -60.89
C GLN A 323 -0.55 17.64 -62.17
N GLY A 324 0.63 17.02 -62.09
CA GLY A 324 1.34 16.39 -63.20
C GLY A 324 2.00 17.35 -64.18
N TYR A 325 2.29 18.58 -63.73
CA TYR A 325 3.16 19.49 -64.47
C TYR A 325 4.61 18.97 -64.45
N GLU A 326 5.35 19.19 -65.54
CA GLU A 326 6.74 18.75 -65.62
C GLU A 326 7.62 19.57 -64.67
N LEU A 327 8.23 18.90 -63.67
CA LEU A 327 9.23 19.51 -62.79
C LEU A 327 10.55 19.66 -63.56
N SER A 328 11.12 20.86 -63.55
CA SER A 328 12.43 21.08 -64.17
C SER A 328 13.57 20.57 -63.28
N SER A 329 14.79 20.51 -63.84
CA SER A 329 15.99 20.22 -63.05
C SER A 329 16.18 21.20 -61.89
N GLU A 330 15.82 22.48 -62.10
CA GLU A 330 15.90 23.52 -61.08
C GLU A 330 14.91 23.28 -59.95
N ASP A 331 13.67 22.85 -60.26
CA ASP A 331 12.67 22.51 -59.24
C ASP A 331 13.20 21.40 -58.31
N PHE A 332 13.84 20.36 -58.85
CA PHE A 332 14.44 19.29 -58.04
C PHE A 332 15.66 19.75 -57.23
N ILE A 333 16.54 20.57 -57.80
CA ILE A 333 17.71 21.11 -57.08
C ILE A 333 17.24 21.99 -55.92
N GLN A 334 16.25 22.84 -56.17
CA GLN A 334 15.66 23.71 -55.16
C GLN A 334 14.97 22.90 -54.07
N PHE A 335 14.14 21.94 -54.43
CA PHE A 335 13.49 21.07 -53.45
C PHE A 335 14.52 20.35 -52.57
N ASN A 336 15.56 19.76 -53.19
CA ASN A 336 16.64 19.05 -52.48
C ASN A 336 17.46 19.99 -51.58
N SER A 337 17.58 21.28 -51.90
CA SER A 337 18.28 22.23 -51.03
C SER A 337 17.42 22.57 -49.80
N LEU A 338 16.11 22.77 -49.98
CA LEU A 338 15.18 23.12 -48.90
C LEU A 338 15.04 22.00 -47.87
N ILE A 339 14.91 20.74 -48.30
CA ILE A 339 14.69 19.61 -47.39
C ILE A 339 15.91 19.23 -46.55
N LYS A 340 17.12 19.75 -46.86
CA LYS A 340 18.30 19.58 -46.00
C LYS A 340 18.08 20.19 -44.62
N ASP A 341 17.29 21.25 -44.57
CA ASP A 341 16.89 21.89 -43.32
C ASP A 341 15.65 21.24 -42.73
N SER A 342 15.57 21.22 -41.40
CA SER A 342 14.39 20.70 -40.69
C SER A 342 13.11 21.44 -41.06
N LEU A 343 13.19 22.75 -41.31
CA LEU A 343 12.05 23.57 -41.74
C LEU A 343 11.51 23.11 -43.10
N GLY A 344 12.38 22.73 -44.05
CA GLY A 344 11.94 22.19 -45.33
C GLY A 344 11.23 20.85 -45.18
N ARG A 345 11.73 19.96 -44.32
CA ARG A 345 11.05 18.69 -44.04
C ARG A 345 9.69 18.88 -43.38
N GLN A 346 9.56 19.84 -42.45
CA GLN A 346 8.28 20.22 -41.86
C GLN A 346 7.33 20.85 -42.88
N ALA A 347 7.85 21.70 -43.76
CA ALA A 347 7.08 22.30 -44.86
C ALA A 347 6.59 21.24 -45.87
N TRP A 348 7.38 20.19 -46.14
CA TRP A 348 6.92 19.02 -46.90
C TRP A 348 5.74 18.32 -46.22
N VAL A 349 5.83 18.02 -44.92
CA VAL A 349 4.73 17.41 -44.18
C VAL A 349 3.48 18.29 -44.24
N TRP A 350 3.64 19.59 -44.00
CA TRP A 350 2.53 20.54 -44.09
C TRP A 350 1.89 20.54 -45.48
N SER A 351 2.71 20.62 -46.53
CA SER A 351 2.26 20.66 -47.92
C SER A 351 1.49 19.39 -48.33
N MET A 352 2.00 18.22 -47.97
CA MET A 352 1.34 16.93 -48.23
C MET A 352 0.03 16.79 -47.46
N ASN A 353 -0.04 17.33 -46.23
CA ASN A 353 -1.26 17.35 -45.45
C ASN A 353 -2.37 18.18 -46.11
N GLN A 354 -2.04 19.28 -46.82
CA GLN A 354 -3.03 20.06 -47.56
C GLN A 354 -3.59 19.29 -48.76
N LYS A 355 -2.80 18.40 -49.36
CA LYS A 355 -3.15 17.70 -50.62
C LYS A 355 -3.83 16.36 -50.41
N LYS A 356 -3.87 15.83 -49.17
CA LYS A 356 -4.42 14.50 -48.88
C LYS A 356 -5.91 14.32 -49.20
N SER A 357 -6.67 15.42 -49.35
CA SER A 357 -8.08 15.40 -49.77
C SER A 357 -8.27 14.99 -51.23
N GLU A 358 -7.23 15.17 -52.06
CA GLU A 358 -7.22 14.80 -53.48
C GLU A 358 -6.08 13.80 -53.75
N PRO A 359 -6.21 12.54 -53.28
CA PRO A 359 -5.11 11.57 -53.32
C PRO A 359 -4.81 10.99 -54.71
N GLN A 360 -5.69 11.21 -55.70
CA GLN A 360 -5.56 10.62 -57.03
C GLN A 360 -4.60 11.45 -57.90
N LEU A 361 -3.55 10.81 -58.38
CA LEU A 361 -2.52 11.39 -59.23
C LEU A 361 -2.64 10.87 -60.67
N ASN A 362 -2.27 11.70 -61.65
CA ASN A 362 -2.01 11.23 -63.00
C ASN A 362 -0.66 10.49 -63.08
N ASP A 363 -0.37 9.81 -64.19
CA ASP A 363 0.85 9.01 -64.35
C ASP A 363 2.14 9.82 -64.12
N LYS A 364 2.16 11.07 -64.58
CA LYS A 364 3.33 11.96 -64.50
C LYS A 364 3.56 12.41 -63.06
N GLY A 365 2.50 12.87 -62.40
CA GLY A 365 2.53 13.30 -61.01
C GLY A 365 2.83 12.16 -60.03
N TYR A 366 2.37 10.94 -60.34
CA TYR A 366 2.72 9.74 -59.57
C TYR A 366 4.23 9.49 -59.55
N LEU A 367 4.90 9.59 -60.70
CA LEU A 367 6.35 9.40 -60.77
C LEU A 367 7.10 10.54 -60.07
N GLN A 368 6.76 11.78 -60.39
CA GLN A 368 7.45 12.95 -59.84
C GLN A 368 7.28 13.10 -58.33
N LEU A 369 6.07 12.88 -57.80
CA LEU A 369 5.84 12.93 -56.36
C LEU A 369 6.56 11.78 -55.64
N GLY A 370 6.66 10.62 -56.29
CA GLY A 370 7.48 9.50 -55.83
C GLY A 370 8.97 9.87 -55.73
N GLU A 371 9.51 10.56 -56.73
CA GLU A 371 10.91 11.04 -56.72
C GLU A 371 11.15 12.08 -55.62
N LEU A 372 10.26 13.07 -55.46
CA LEU A 372 10.35 14.03 -54.35
C LEU A 372 10.29 13.34 -52.99
N MET A 373 9.41 12.33 -52.85
CA MET A 373 9.29 11.55 -51.63
C MET A 373 10.56 10.75 -51.31
N LEU A 374 11.20 10.15 -52.31
CA LEU A 374 12.51 9.49 -52.17
C LEU A 374 13.58 10.48 -51.72
N SER A 375 13.61 11.69 -52.29
CA SER A 375 14.51 12.76 -51.85
C SER A 375 14.33 13.11 -50.37
N VAL A 376 13.09 13.25 -49.89
CA VAL A 376 12.80 13.50 -48.47
C VAL A 376 13.27 12.34 -47.60
N LEU A 377 13.00 11.09 -48.01
CA LEU A 377 13.40 9.91 -47.26
C LEU A 377 14.92 9.75 -47.18
N ASN A 378 15.67 10.06 -48.25
CA ASN A 378 17.14 10.08 -48.24
C ASN A 378 17.67 11.08 -47.21
N GLU A 379 17.07 12.26 -47.14
CA GLU A 379 17.48 13.30 -46.20
C GLU A 379 17.05 12.97 -44.76
N CYS A 380 15.91 12.31 -44.58
CA CYS A 380 15.51 11.74 -43.29
C CYS A 380 16.45 10.60 -42.85
N GLU A 381 16.97 9.78 -43.77
CA GLU A 381 17.99 8.76 -43.48
C GLU A 381 19.26 9.40 -42.91
N ARG A 382 19.68 10.53 -43.52
CA ARG A 382 20.89 11.27 -43.14
C ARG A 382 20.75 11.95 -41.79
N THR A 383 19.57 12.49 -41.50
CA THR A 383 19.31 13.34 -40.31
C THR A 383 18.60 12.59 -39.17
N LEU A 384 18.16 11.36 -39.39
CA LEU A 384 17.33 10.56 -38.49
C LEU A 384 16.02 11.27 -38.08
N ASP A 385 15.38 11.95 -39.03
CA ASP A 385 14.10 12.65 -38.82
C ASP A 385 12.91 11.68 -38.87
N ILE A 386 12.59 11.10 -37.70
CA ILE A 386 11.59 10.03 -37.57
C ILE A 386 10.17 10.54 -37.83
N THR A 387 9.84 11.74 -37.35
CA THR A 387 8.50 12.33 -37.52
C THR A 387 8.20 12.54 -39.00
N THR A 388 9.15 13.11 -39.76
CA THR A 388 8.99 13.30 -41.21
C THR A 388 8.96 11.96 -41.92
N THR A 389 9.81 10.99 -41.54
CA THR A 389 9.81 9.63 -42.11
C THR A 389 8.45 8.96 -41.97
N LYS A 390 7.91 8.90 -40.75
CA LYS A 390 6.61 8.27 -40.44
C LYS A 390 5.49 8.92 -41.24
N THR A 391 5.46 10.25 -41.27
CA THR A 391 4.39 10.99 -41.96
C THR A 391 4.49 10.82 -43.48
N THR A 392 5.70 10.81 -44.02
CA THR A 392 5.96 10.55 -45.44
C THR A 392 5.53 9.15 -45.85
N MET A 393 5.79 8.15 -45.00
CA MET A 393 5.31 6.77 -45.17
C MET A 393 3.77 6.68 -45.21
N GLN A 394 3.06 7.41 -44.34
CA GLN A 394 1.60 7.48 -44.36
C GLN A 394 1.08 8.08 -45.68
N TYR A 395 1.72 9.14 -46.17
CA TYR A 395 1.36 9.73 -47.46
C TYR A 395 1.67 8.80 -48.64
N ALA A 396 2.72 7.99 -48.56
CA ALA A 396 3.02 6.99 -49.60
C ALA A 396 1.88 5.99 -49.81
N VAL A 397 1.14 5.66 -48.74
CA VAL A 397 -0.04 4.78 -48.79
C VAL A 397 -1.28 5.53 -49.26
N THR A 398 -1.35 6.84 -48.99
CA THR A 398 -2.52 7.69 -49.26
C THR A 398 -2.66 8.06 -50.74
N PHE A 399 -1.57 8.50 -51.36
CA PHE A 399 -1.59 8.97 -52.75
C PHE A 399 -1.47 7.79 -53.72
N PHE A 400 -2.29 7.79 -54.77
CA PHE A 400 -2.37 6.70 -55.73
C PHE A 400 -2.62 7.17 -57.15
N LYS A 401 -2.21 6.35 -58.13
CA LYS A 401 -2.73 6.46 -59.49
C LYS A 401 -3.68 5.32 -59.79
N GLU A 402 -4.68 5.58 -60.61
CA GLU A 402 -5.62 4.57 -61.07
C GLU A 402 -5.25 4.14 -62.50
N SER A 403 -4.98 2.86 -62.69
CA SER A 403 -4.67 2.29 -63.99
C SER A 403 -5.44 0.99 -64.17
N LEU A 404 -6.25 0.90 -65.23
CA LEU A 404 -7.07 -0.28 -65.54
C LEU A 404 -7.97 -0.73 -64.36
N GLY A 405 -8.50 0.23 -63.59
CA GLY A 405 -9.36 -0.02 -62.42
C GLY A 405 -8.62 -0.46 -61.15
N ASN A 406 -7.29 -0.53 -61.17
CA ASN A 406 -6.47 -0.83 -60.00
C ASN A 406 -5.81 0.44 -59.44
N LYS A 407 -5.83 0.58 -58.12
CA LYS A 407 -5.10 1.64 -57.42
C LYS A 407 -3.64 1.22 -57.20
N HIS A 408 -2.72 2.06 -57.65
CA HIS A 408 -1.29 1.92 -57.40
C HIS A 408 -0.86 3.04 -56.46
N ASN A 409 -0.64 2.72 -55.18
CA ASN A 409 -0.17 3.67 -54.18
C ASN A 409 1.33 3.98 -54.38
N LEU A 410 1.75 5.19 -54.02
CA LEU A 410 3.15 5.63 -54.08
C LEU A 410 4.10 4.74 -53.26
N ILE A 411 3.59 3.99 -52.29
CA ILE A 411 4.35 3.04 -51.50
C ILE A 411 5.19 2.07 -52.35
N LYS A 412 4.73 1.72 -53.56
CA LYS A 412 5.47 0.87 -54.50
C LYS A 412 6.74 1.53 -55.05
N LEU A 413 6.78 2.86 -55.14
CA LEU A 413 7.97 3.60 -55.60
C LEU A 413 9.01 3.76 -54.49
N VAL A 414 8.55 3.78 -53.23
CA VAL A 414 9.44 3.98 -52.07
C VAL A 414 9.80 2.68 -51.36
N SER A 415 9.18 1.54 -51.68
CA SER A 415 9.41 0.25 -51.00
C SER A 415 10.86 -0.25 -51.11
N SER A 416 11.61 0.16 -52.14
CA SER A 416 13.01 -0.24 -52.31
C SER A 416 14.01 0.67 -51.58
N HIS A 417 13.57 1.65 -50.79
CA HIS A 417 14.49 2.57 -50.11
C HIS A 417 15.32 1.85 -49.03
N SER A 418 16.63 2.14 -48.99
CA SER A 418 17.59 1.64 -47.98
C SER A 418 17.17 1.87 -46.53
N LEU A 419 16.43 2.95 -46.26
CA LEU A 419 15.94 3.36 -44.94
C LEU A 419 15.20 2.22 -44.23
N TRP A 420 14.42 1.44 -44.99
CA TRP A 420 13.57 0.38 -44.44
C TRP A 420 14.36 -0.83 -43.94
N GLY A 421 15.63 -0.97 -44.34
CA GLY A 421 16.54 -1.99 -43.82
C GLY A 421 17.20 -1.63 -42.49
N ARG A 422 16.98 -0.42 -41.94
CA ARG A 422 17.57 0.03 -40.67
C ARG A 422 16.62 -0.21 -39.51
N SER A 423 16.99 -1.10 -38.58
CA SER A 423 16.14 -1.46 -37.44
C SER A 423 15.92 -0.30 -36.48
N GLU A 424 16.89 0.60 -36.36
CA GLU A 424 16.84 1.75 -35.43
C GLU A 424 15.73 2.74 -35.80
N ILE A 425 15.36 2.81 -37.09
CA ILE A 425 14.31 3.69 -37.57
C ILE A 425 12.95 3.11 -37.19
N TRP A 426 12.77 1.81 -37.39
CA TRP A 426 11.55 1.11 -37.00
C TRP A 426 11.33 1.12 -35.48
N ASP A 427 12.39 0.94 -34.70
CA ASP A 427 12.35 1.07 -33.23
C ASP A 427 11.73 2.43 -32.83
N LYS A 428 12.24 3.53 -33.41
CA LYS A 428 11.74 4.88 -33.10
C LYS A 428 10.34 5.14 -33.66
N ILE A 429 10.00 4.63 -34.84
CA ILE A 429 8.64 4.74 -35.41
C ILE A 429 7.62 4.04 -34.49
N ILE A 430 7.94 2.85 -33.98
CA ILE A 430 7.08 2.10 -33.07
C ILE A 430 6.88 2.86 -31.76
N GLU A 431 7.97 3.33 -31.14
CA GLU A 431 7.91 4.08 -29.88
C GLU A 431 7.12 5.38 -30.03
N GLN A 432 7.35 6.12 -31.12
CA GLN A 432 6.62 7.34 -31.42
C GLN A 432 5.13 7.06 -31.64
N SER A 433 4.79 6.00 -32.40
CA SER A 433 3.38 5.67 -32.69
C SER A 433 2.61 5.21 -31.47
N ILE A 434 3.22 4.40 -30.60
CA ILE A 434 2.60 4.00 -29.33
C ILE A 434 2.46 5.23 -28.42
N SER A 435 3.48 6.09 -28.31
CA SER A 435 3.43 7.28 -27.46
C SER A 435 2.34 8.25 -27.90
N GLU A 436 2.23 8.55 -29.20
CA GLU A 436 1.20 9.45 -29.74
C GLU A 436 -0.22 8.94 -29.46
N GLU A 437 -0.46 7.63 -29.61
CA GLU A 437 -1.76 7.01 -29.30
C GLU A 437 -2.04 6.94 -27.79
N MET A 438 -1.00 6.84 -26.96
CA MET A 438 -1.18 6.96 -25.52
C MET A 438 -1.52 8.39 -25.09
N ILE A 439 -0.98 9.40 -25.78
CA ILE A 439 -1.32 10.81 -25.54
C ILE A 439 -2.76 11.10 -25.98
N SER A 440 -3.19 10.61 -27.15
CA SER A 440 -4.56 10.82 -27.65
C SER A 440 -5.62 10.26 -26.71
N HIS A 441 -5.31 9.17 -26.01
CA HIS A 441 -6.16 8.52 -25.01
C HIS A 441 -5.90 8.98 -23.56
N ASP A 442 -5.07 10.02 -23.36
CA ASP A 442 -4.76 10.62 -22.06
C ASP A 442 -4.13 9.65 -21.02
N ILE A 443 -3.49 8.59 -21.52
CA ILE A 443 -2.89 7.52 -20.70
C ILE A 443 -1.58 7.99 -20.05
N ASN A 444 -0.85 8.91 -20.67
CA ASN A 444 0.46 9.39 -20.22
C ASN A 444 0.44 10.22 -18.93
N SER A 445 -0.73 10.65 -18.46
CA SER A 445 -0.89 11.28 -17.14
C SER A 445 -0.64 10.29 -15.98
N TYR A 446 -0.56 8.98 -16.26
CA TYR A 446 -0.39 7.93 -15.26
C TYR A 446 1.04 7.37 -15.28
N ASN A 447 1.74 7.58 -14.17
CA ASN A 447 3.12 7.16 -13.97
C ASN A 447 3.20 5.63 -13.78
N PHE A 448 3.27 4.86 -14.87
CA PHE A 448 3.38 3.39 -14.86
C PHE A 448 4.63 2.86 -14.12
N ASN A 449 5.55 3.74 -13.71
CA ASN A 449 6.75 3.38 -12.97
C ASN A 449 6.56 3.21 -11.45
N SER A 450 5.36 3.41 -10.90
CA SER A 450 5.14 3.14 -9.48
C SER A 450 4.91 1.63 -9.25
N LYS A 451 5.98 0.90 -8.90
CA LYS A 451 5.92 -0.44 -8.27
C LYS A 451 5.23 -0.41 -6.88
N SER A 452 4.41 0.58 -6.57
CA SER A 452 3.75 0.76 -5.28
C SER A 452 2.36 0.09 -5.25
N GLN A 453 2.37 -1.19 -4.90
CA GLN A 453 1.54 -1.82 -3.85
C GLN A 453 0.07 -1.42 -3.59
N ASN A 454 -0.68 -0.83 -4.52
CA ASN A 454 -2.14 -0.68 -4.37
C ASN A 454 -2.91 -1.74 -5.15
N LYS A 455 -2.74 -3.01 -4.76
CA LYS A 455 -3.60 -4.12 -5.20
C LYS A 455 -4.99 -3.94 -4.61
N GLY A 456 -5.96 -3.46 -5.39
CA GLY A 456 -7.36 -3.52 -4.95
C GLY A 456 -8.38 -2.63 -5.64
N LYS A 457 -8.02 -1.80 -6.64
CA LYS A 457 -9.04 -1.06 -7.41
C LYS A 457 -9.26 -1.68 -8.79
N PRO A 458 -10.51 -2.08 -9.14
CA PRO A 458 -10.86 -2.65 -10.45
C PRO A 458 -10.65 -1.68 -11.64
N PHE A 459 -10.38 -0.41 -11.35
CA PHE A 459 -10.13 0.63 -12.36
C PHE A 459 -8.78 0.50 -13.07
N ASP A 460 -7.84 -0.30 -12.54
CA ASP A 460 -6.51 -0.47 -13.13
C ASP A 460 -6.50 -1.50 -14.28
N GLU A 461 -7.46 -2.43 -14.28
CA GLU A 461 -7.51 -3.52 -15.27
C GLU A 461 -8.03 -3.05 -16.65
N GLU A 462 -9.03 -2.17 -16.68
CA GLU A 462 -9.57 -1.61 -17.93
C GLU A 462 -8.53 -0.75 -18.66
N LYS A 463 -7.74 0.04 -17.93
CA LYS A 463 -6.67 0.85 -18.49
C LYS A 463 -5.52 0.00 -19.02
N ARG A 464 -5.15 -1.06 -18.30
CA ARG A 464 -4.15 -2.03 -18.79
C ARG A 464 -4.65 -2.72 -20.07
N LYS A 465 -5.92 -3.09 -20.15
CA LYS A 465 -6.53 -3.65 -21.38
C LYS A 465 -6.48 -2.64 -22.53
N LEU A 466 -6.84 -1.38 -22.29
CA LEU A 466 -6.75 -0.32 -23.30
C LEU A 466 -5.31 -0.12 -23.80
N PHE A 467 -4.33 -0.08 -22.88
CA PHE A 467 -2.91 0.02 -23.22
C PHE A 467 -2.43 -1.16 -24.09
N ILE A 468 -2.73 -2.41 -23.68
CA ILE A 468 -2.40 -3.61 -24.43
C ILE A 468 -3.03 -3.57 -25.84
N ASN A 469 -4.30 -3.14 -25.93
CA ASN A 469 -5.00 -3.00 -27.21
C ASN A 469 -4.34 -1.94 -28.11
N ILE A 470 -3.95 -0.79 -27.57
CA ILE A 470 -3.21 0.25 -28.32
C ILE A 470 -1.91 -0.33 -28.87
N VAL A 471 -1.10 -0.98 -28.03
CA VAL A 471 0.16 -1.57 -28.46
C VAL A 471 -0.07 -2.63 -29.55
N PHE A 472 -1.03 -3.54 -29.35
CA PHE A 472 -1.36 -4.57 -30.33
C PHE A 472 -1.78 -3.97 -31.68
N CYS A 473 -2.69 -2.98 -31.68
CA CYS A 473 -3.14 -2.32 -32.91
C CYS A 473 -2.00 -1.58 -33.64
N GLN A 474 -1.15 -0.85 -32.90
CA GLN A 474 -0.02 -0.13 -33.49
C GLN A 474 1.01 -1.09 -34.08
N LEU A 475 1.35 -2.18 -33.37
CA LEU A 475 2.25 -3.21 -33.89
C LEU A 475 1.67 -3.91 -35.13
N GLY A 476 0.35 -4.17 -35.16
CA GLY A 476 -0.33 -4.73 -36.32
C GLY A 476 -0.28 -3.82 -37.54
N SER A 477 -0.59 -2.52 -37.36
CA SER A 477 -0.54 -1.52 -38.43
C SER A 477 0.89 -1.31 -38.97
N ILE A 478 1.89 -1.29 -38.08
CA ILE A 478 3.30 -1.16 -38.48
C ILE A 478 3.77 -2.44 -39.19
N SER A 479 3.37 -3.62 -38.71
CA SER A 479 3.65 -4.90 -39.36
C SER A 479 3.13 -4.93 -40.80
N GLU A 480 1.87 -4.52 -41.02
CA GLU A 480 1.29 -4.42 -42.37
C GLU A 480 2.06 -3.41 -43.23
N THR A 481 2.45 -2.27 -42.66
CA THR A 481 3.21 -1.24 -43.38
C THR A 481 4.61 -1.74 -43.76
N MET A 482 5.29 -2.47 -42.86
CA MET A 482 6.57 -3.13 -43.15
C MET A 482 6.44 -4.13 -44.30
N THR A 483 5.36 -4.91 -44.33
CA THR A 483 5.07 -5.83 -45.45
C THR A 483 4.86 -5.07 -46.76
N ASN A 484 4.09 -3.98 -46.74
CA ASN A 484 3.84 -3.16 -47.92
C ASN A 484 5.10 -2.46 -48.46
N LEU A 485 6.04 -2.12 -47.56
CA LEU A 485 7.36 -1.57 -47.89
C LEU A 485 8.40 -2.66 -48.21
N GLN A 486 8.01 -3.94 -48.30
CA GLN A 486 8.92 -5.05 -48.60
C GLN A 486 10.12 -5.15 -47.64
N VAL A 487 9.93 -4.77 -46.37
CA VAL A 487 10.92 -4.99 -45.32
C VAL A 487 11.16 -6.50 -45.19
N ASN A 488 12.41 -6.89 -44.95
CA ASN A 488 12.77 -8.30 -44.76
C ASN A 488 11.87 -8.93 -43.69
N PRO A 489 11.10 -10.00 -44.00
CA PRO A 489 10.15 -10.59 -43.06
C PRO A 489 10.78 -11.08 -41.75
N ILE A 490 12.05 -11.51 -41.78
CA ILE A 490 12.79 -11.94 -40.58
C ILE A 490 12.99 -10.73 -39.67
N MET A 491 13.50 -9.63 -40.23
CA MET A 491 13.72 -8.38 -39.51
C MET A 491 12.42 -7.81 -38.94
N SER A 492 11.35 -7.79 -39.74
CA SER A 492 10.02 -7.36 -39.28
C SER A 492 9.53 -8.24 -38.12
N GLY A 493 9.67 -9.56 -38.24
CA GLY A 493 9.31 -10.50 -37.19
C GLY A 493 10.10 -10.29 -35.89
N GLU A 494 11.41 -10.05 -35.99
CA GLU A 494 12.28 -9.76 -34.84
C GLU A 494 11.89 -8.45 -34.13
N ILE A 495 11.65 -7.38 -34.88
CA ILE A 495 11.28 -6.06 -34.32
C ILE A 495 9.90 -6.13 -33.66
N ILE A 496 8.90 -6.71 -34.33
CA ILE A 496 7.55 -6.86 -33.77
C ILE A 496 7.58 -7.75 -32.51
N SER A 497 8.33 -8.85 -32.53
CA SER A 497 8.49 -9.72 -31.36
C SER A 497 9.16 -9.00 -30.19
N LYS A 498 10.21 -8.22 -30.45
CA LYS A 498 10.91 -7.41 -29.45
C LYS A 498 9.94 -6.47 -28.73
N TYR A 499 9.08 -5.74 -29.44
CA TYR A 499 8.14 -4.81 -28.83
C TYR A 499 6.92 -5.49 -28.20
N ALA A 500 6.42 -6.58 -28.79
CA ALA A 500 5.37 -7.38 -28.17
C ALA A 500 5.81 -7.92 -26.79
N ILE A 501 7.05 -8.40 -26.69
CA ILE A 501 7.66 -8.85 -25.41
C ILE A 501 7.89 -7.65 -24.47
N LYS A 502 8.43 -6.53 -24.97
CA LYS A 502 8.67 -5.30 -24.19
C LYS A 502 7.40 -4.81 -23.49
N TYR A 503 6.24 -4.98 -24.13
CA TYR A 503 4.94 -4.53 -23.63
C TYR A 503 4.03 -5.64 -23.10
N GLU A 504 4.59 -6.83 -22.83
CA GLU A 504 3.89 -7.96 -22.20
C GLU A 504 2.62 -8.43 -22.95
N LEU A 505 2.62 -8.40 -24.28
CA LEU A 505 1.52 -8.99 -25.06
C LEU A 505 1.42 -10.50 -24.85
N SER A 506 0.23 -11.06 -25.00
CA SER A 506 0.03 -12.49 -24.84
C SER A 506 0.73 -13.29 -25.96
N GLN A 507 0.98 -14.58 -25.72
CA GLN A 507 1.56 -15.45 -26.75
C GLN A 507 0.63 -15.58 -27.97
N GLU A 508 -0.69 -15.57 -27.76
CA GLU A 508 -1.68 -15.58 -28.83
C GLU A 508 -1.58 -14.31 -29.69
N ASP A 509 -1.47 -13.14 -29.07
CA ASP A 509 -1.28 -11.86 -29.76
C ASP A 509 0.02 -11.87 -30.58
N LEU A 510 1.10 -12.38 -30.00
CA LEU A 510 2.39 -12.51 -30.68
C LEU A 510 2.29 -13.43 -31.90
N ASP A 511 1.59 -14.57 -31.77
CA ASP A 511 1.38 -15.50 -32.88
C ASP A 511 0.53 -14.88 -34.00
N VAL A 512 -0.47 -14.07 -33.64
CA VAL A 512 -1.26 -13.30 -34.62
C VAL A 512 -0.38 -12.28 -35.33
N LEU A 513 0.35 -11.44 -34.59
CA LEU A 513 1.21 -10.39 -35.14
C LEU A 513 2.34 -10.92 -36.02
N THR A 514 2.85 -12.12 -35.72
CA THR A 514 3.96 -12.75 -36.47
C THR A 514 3.51 -13.70 -37.57
N SER A 515 2.21 -14.02 -37.66
CA SER A 515 1.67 -14.95 -38.65
C SER A 515 1.92 -14.51 -40.10
N SER A 516 1.95 -13.20 -40.35
CA SER A 516 2.23 -12.59 -41.66
C SER A 516 3.68 -12.76 -42.11
N PHE A 517 4.63 -12.96 -41.18
CA PHE A 517 6.06 -13.10 -41.47
C PHE A 517 6.53 -14.54 -41.58
N LYS A 518 5.71 -15.49 -41.10
CA LYS A 518 5.92 -16.93 -41.33
C LYS A 518 5.68 -17.17 -42.82
N GLY A 519 6.72 -16.97 -43.64
CA GLY A 519 6.71 -17.24 -45.08
C GLY A 519 6.10 -18.60 -45.37
N PRO A 520 5.60 -18.84 -46.60
CA PRO A 520 4.85 -20.06 -46.92
C PRO A 520 5.60 -21.25 -46.36
N LYS A 521 5.03 -21.89 -45.34
CA LYS A 521 5.62 -23.09 -44.73
C LYS A 521 5.94 -23.99 -45.91
N ASN A 522 7.22 -24.21 -46.19
CA ASN A 522 7.62 -25.28 -47.09
C ASN A 522 6.87 -26.49 -46.57
N LYS A 523 5.87 -26.95 -47.33
CA LYS A 523 5.18 -28.20 -47.02
C LYS A 523 6.29 -29.23 -46.99
N GLU A 524 6.73 -29.61 -45.80
CA GLU A 524 7.52 -30.82 -45.64
C GLU A 524 6.74 -31.91 -46.41
N PRO A 525 7.39 -32.64 -47.33
CA PRO A 525 6.71 -33.66 -48.09
C PRO A 525 6.05 -34.59 -47.08
N SER A 526 4.73 -34.76 -47.23
CA SER A 526 3.93 -35.69 -46.45
C SER A 526 4.66 -37.04 -46.40
N ARG A 527 5.32 -37.33 -45.28
CA ARG A 527 5.81 -38.67 -44.97
C ARG A 527 4.56 -39.55 -44.86
N ILE A 528 4.29 -40.28 -45.93
CA ILE A 528 3.40 -41.43 -45.91
C ILE A 528 4.01 -42.40 -44.89
N LEU A 529 3.43 -42.46 -43.70
CA LEU A 529 3.67 -43.53 -42.73
C LEU A 529 3.05 -44.81 -43.32
N THR A 530 3.84 -45.56 -44.07
CA THR A 530 3.54 -46.97 -44.35
C THR A 530 3.68 -47.74 -43.05
N VAL A 531 2.55 -48.08 -42.44
CA VAL A 531 2.47 -49.06 -41.35
C VAL A 531 2.82 -50.44 -41.95
N GLN A 532 4.08 -50.85 -41.85
CA GLN A 532 4.44 -52.26 -42.02
C GLN A 532 3.94 -53.03 -40.78
N ARG A 533 2.86 -53.78 -40.94
CA ARG A 533 2.52 -54.88 -40.03
C ARG A 533 3.60 -55.96 -40.19
N GLY A 534 4.60 -55.94 -39.33
CA GLY A 534 5.53 -57.04 -39.17
C GLY A 534 4.77 -58.28 -38.69
N ILE A 535 4.64 -59.26 -39.58
CA ILE A 535 4.28 -60.63 -39.22
C ILE A 535 5.47 -61.21 -38.44
N PRO A 536 5.28 -61.73 -37.22
CA PRO A 536 6.35 -62.34 -36.44
C PRO A 536 7.01 -63.49 -37.20
N SER A 537 8.32 -63.65 -37.01
CA SER A 537 9.24 -64.53 -37.76
C SER A 537 8.90 -66.04 -37.76
N TRP A 538 7.85 -66.48 -37.08
CA TRP A 538 7.39 -67.88 -37.08
C TRP A 538 6.31 -68.17 -38.15
N LEU A 539 5.87 -67.16 -38.91
CA LEU A 539 4.82 -67.29 -39.94
C LEU A 539 5.35 -67.20 -41.39
N GLN A 540 6.67 -67.19 -41.60
CA GLN A 540 7.29 -67.05 -42.93
C GLN A 540 7.61 -68.39 -43.64
N ASP A 541 7.26 -69.53 -43.04
CA ASP A 541 7.51 -70.87 -43.62
C ASP A 541 6.35 -71.43 -44.48
N LEU A 542 5.52 -70.57 -45.07
CA LEU A 542 4.51 -71.01 -46.04
C LEU A 542 4.66 -70.24 -47.35
N GLU A 543 5.63 -70.74 -48.11
CA GLU A 543 5.64 -70.91 -49.55
C GLU A 543 4.33 -70.59 -50.32
N VAL A 544 4.53 -69.77 -51.36
CA VAL A 544 4.26 -70.12 -52.77
C VAL A 544 2.83 -69.96 -53.31
N THR A 545 2.81 -69.43 -54.54
CA THR A 545 1.75 -69.47 -55.58
C THR A 545 0.51 -68.60 -55.32
N THR A 546 -0.04 -67.79 -56.25
CA THR A 546 -0.13 -67.98 -57.71
C THR A 546 -0.70 -66.72 -58.39
N SER A 547 -0.21 -66.44 -59.61
CA SER A 547 -0.93 -66.05 -60.84
C SER A 547 -1.91 -64.85 -60.90
N THR A 548 -1.52 -63.87 -61.74
CA THR A 548 -2.23 -63.28 -62.92
C THR A 548 -3.77 -63.37 -63.02
N VAL A 549 -4.42 -62.27 -63.43
CA VAL A 549 -5.18 -62.13 -64.70
C VAL A 549 -5.88 -60.74 -64.82
N THR A 550 -6.04 -60.36 -66.07
CA THR A 550 -6.44 -59.14 -66.81
C THR A 550 -7.89 -58.60 -66.73
N LYS A 551 -8.09 -57.45 -67.44
CA LYS A 551 -9.31 -56.90 -68.15
C LYS A 551 -10.21 -55.97 -67.31
N ARG A 552 -10.86 -54.90 -67.81
CA ARG A 552 -11.32 -54.49 -69.16
C ARG A 552 -11.80 -53.01 -69.16
N VAL A 553 -11.76 -52.38 -70.33
CA VAL A 553 -12.45 -51.15 -70.86
C VAL A 553 -13.99 -51.37 -70.82
N PRO A 554 -14.97 -50.38 -70.83
CA PRO A 554 -15.09 -49.29 -71.84
C PRO A 554 -15.87 -47.97 -71.54
N LYS A 555 -15.76 -47.01 -72.50
CA LYS A 555 -16.74 -46.05 -73.15
C LYS A 555 -17.98 -45.58 -72.35
N THR A 556 -18.60 -44.38 -72.46
CA THR A 556 -18.69 -43.23 -73.40
C THR A 556 -19.71 -42.19 -72.83
N LEU A 557 -19.84 -41.01 -73.49
CA LEU A 557 -20.97 -40.02 -73.50
C LEU A 557 -21.14 -39.19 -72.22
N ALA A 558 -20.96 -37.86 -72.20
CA ALA A 558 -21.63 -36.77 -72.93
C ALA A 558 -23.15 -36.66 -72.64
N GLU A 559 -23.49 -35.53 -72.00
CA GLU A 559 -24.78 -34.82 -71.93
C GLU A 559 -25.93 -35.41 -71.11
N LEU A 560 -26.37 -34.64 -70.09
CA LEU A 560 -27.76 -34.15 -69.99
C LEU A 560 -27.96 -33.32 -68.69
N LEU A 561 -27.80 -32.01 -68.84
CA LEU A 561 -28.67 -31.03 -68.18
C LEU A 561 -29.89 -30.84 -69.09
N MET A 562 -31.09 -30.98 -68.53
CA MET A 562 -32.36 -30.47 -69.06
C MET A 562 -32.94 -29.61 -67.92
N THR A 563 -32.86 -28.28 -68.00
CA THR A 563 -33.87 -27.35 -68.57
C THR A 563 -35.18 -27.31 -67.80
N GLU A 564 -35.56 -26.12 -67.30
CA GLU A 564 -36.84 -25.46 -67.62
C GLU A 564 -36.99 -24.14 -66.86
N ARG A 565 -37.20 -23.02 -67.58
CA ARG A 565 -38.36 -22.15 -67.32
C ARG A 565 -38.66 -21.25 -68.52
N ASN A 566 -39.94 -21.25 -68.85
CA ASN A 566 -40.62 -20.68 -70.01
C ASN A 566 -40.89 -19.17 -69.90
N GLN A 567 -40.91 -18.53 -71.08
CA GLN A 567 -41.90 -17.57 -71.63
C GLN A 567 -42.44 -16.45 -70.72
N ASN A 568 -42.01 -15.21 -70.98
CA ASN A 568 -42.80 -14.20 -71.72
C ASN A 568 -41.90 -13.04 -72.16
#